data_AF-A0A2M6Z3K1-F1
#
_entry.id   AF-A0A2M6Z3K1-F1
#
_cell.length_a   1.000
_cell.length_b   1.000
_cell.length_c   1.000
_cell.angle_alpha   90.00
_cell.angle_beta   90.00
_cell.angle_gamma   90.00
#
_symmetry.space_group_name_H-M   'P 1'
#
loop_
_entity.id
_entity.type
_entity.pdbx_description
1 polymer ?
#
loop_
_entity_poly.entity_id
_entity_poly.type
_entity_poly.pdbx_seq_one_letter_code
_entity_poly.pdbx_strand_id
1 'polypeptide(L)'
;MTNQVQNPNDKKYDLEERTAKFGEEIIEFAKNLPDTLINRPIINQMVRAGTSIGANYMEADAAESNKDFQHKIGICKKEAKETLHWVRMIAKANPNKSEKCRKLWKEAHELVLIFSSIIRKKK
;
A
#
# COMPACT_ATOMS: atom_id res chain seq x y z
N MET A 1 29.69 -25.52 0.57
CA MET A 1 28.79 -25.50 -0.60
C MET A 1 27.58 -26.36 -0.29
N THR A 2 26.49 -25.76 0.15
CA THR A 2 25.20 -26.47 0.30
C THR A 2 24.22 -25.82 -0.65
N ASN A 3 24.07 -26.44 -1.82
CA ASN A 3 23.01 -26.18 -2.76
C ASN A 3 21.67 -26.44 -2.06
N GLN A 4 20.96 -25.40 -1.67
CA GLN A 4 19.53 -25.51 -1.45
C GLN A 4 18.86 -25.30 -2.81
N VAL A 5 18.35 -26.41 -3.35
CA VAL A 5 17.49 -26.43 -4.53
C VAL A 5 16.25 -25.61 -4.17
N GLN A 6 16.12 -24.41 -4.76
CA GLN A 6 14.88 -23.64 -4.66
C GLN A 6 13.77 -24.41 -5.36
N ASN A 7 12.69 -24.65 -4.62
CA ASN A 7 11.52 -25.34 -5.11
C ASN A 7 10.75 -24.38 -6.05
N PRO A 8 10.55 -24.68 -7.35
CA PRO A 8 9.93 -23.75 -8.30
C PRO A 8 8.46 -23.42 -8.01
N ASN A 9 7.85 -24.06 -7.00
CA ASN A 9 6.48 -23.80 -6.53
C ASN A 9 6.38 -22.81 -5.36
N ASP A 10 7.49 -22.39 -4.75
CA ASP A 10 7.45 -21.29 -3.80
C ASP A 10 7.38 -19.97 -4.58
N LYS A 11 6.16 -19.57 -4.97
CA LYS A 11 5.91 -18.18 -5.36
C LYS A 11 6.25 -17.31 -4.15
N LYS A 12 7.49 -16.83 -4.08
CA LYS A 12 7.91 -15.79 -3.15
C LYS A 12 7.04 -14.57 -3.46
N TYR A 13 6.00 -14.37 -2.66
CA TYR A 13 5.16 -13.19 -2.74
C TYR A 13 6.01 -12.02 -2.26
N ASP A 14 6.56 -11.28 -3.21
CA ASP A 14 7.38 -10.11 -2.94
C ASP A 14 6.48 -8.93 -2.58
N LEU A 15 6.16 -8.86 -1.29
CA LEU A 15 5.28 -7.83 -0.76
C LEU A 15 6.01 -6.48 -0.61
N GLU A 16 7.34 -6.49 -0.51
CA GLU A 16 8.16 -5.27 -0.56
C GLU A 16 8.01 -4.62 -1.93
N GLU A 17 8.29 -5.36 -2.99
CA GLU A 17 8.16 -4.87 -4.37
C GLU A 17 6.71 -4.47 -4.70
N ARG A 18 5.72 -5.25 -4.24
CA ARG A 18 4.31 -4.94 -4.48
C ARG A 18 3.89 -3.62 -3.82
N THR A 19 4.31 -3.38 -2.59
CA THR A 19 3.98 -2.14 -1.87
C THR A 19 4.73 -0.93 -2.42
N ALA A 20 5.98 -1.10 -2.88
CA ALA A 20 6.74 -0.07 -3.58
C ALA A 20 6.05 0.35 -4.89
N LYS A 21 5.72 -0.62 -5.76
CA LYS A 21 4.98 -0.38 -7.00
C LYS A 21 3.64 0.30 -6.77
N PHE A 22 2.91 -0.09 -5.72
CA PHE A 22 1.66 0.60 -5.37
C PHE A 22 1.90 2.08 -5.03
N GLY A 23 2.95 2.39 -4.28
CA GLY A 23 3.37 3.78 -4.00
C GLY A 23 3.71 4.55 -5.28
N GLU A 24 4.45 3.95 -6.22
CA GLU A 24 4.75 4.53 -7.53
C GLU A 24 3.48 4.81 -8.34
N GLU A 25 2.52 3.89 -8.36
CA GLU A 25 1.24 4.07 -9.04
C GLU A 25 0.42 5.22 -8.43
N ILE A 26 0.47 5.42 -7.10
CA ILE A 26 -0.17 6.55 -6.43
C ILE A 26 0.48 7.87 -6.88
N ILE A 27 1.81 7.92 -6.96
CA ILE A 27 2.56 9.10 -7.43
C ILE A 27 2.19 9.41 -8.89
N GLU A 28 2.19 8.40 -9.76
CA GLU A 28 1.90 8.60 -11.17
C GLU A 28 0.44 9.01 -11.38
N PHE A 29 -0.49 8.45 -10.61
CA PHE A 29 -1.87 8.91 -10.62
C PHE A 29 -2.00 10.37 -10.15
N ALA A 30 -1.29 10.75 -9.09
CA ALA A 30 -1.33 12.10 -8.54
C ALA A 30 -0.85 13.16 -9.54
N LYS A 31 0.20 12.88 -10.32
CA LYS A 31 0.70 13.77 -11.38
C LYS A 31 -0.35 14.07 -12.47
N ASN A 32 -1.29 13.14 -12.67
CA ASN A 32 -2.31 13.22 -13.71
C ASN A 32 -3.64 13.83 -13.24
N LEU A 33 -3.68 14.36 -12.02
CA LEU A 33 -4.84 15.04 -11.46
C LEU A 33 -4.76 16.57 -11.66
N PRO A 34 -5.90 17.23 -11.91
CA PRO A 34 -5.95 18.69 -11.99
C PRO A 34 -5.46 19.35 -10.70
N ASP A 35 -4.59 20.34 -10.81
CA ASP A 35 -4.12 21.12 -9.68
C ASP A 35 -5.14 22.19 -9.30
N THR A 36 -6.04 21.86 -8.36
CA THR A 36 -7.13 22.74 -7.92
C THR A 36 -7.15 22.89 -6.40
N LEU A 37 -7.82 23.92 -5.89
CA LEU A 37 -7.98 24.15 -4.44
C LEU A 37 -8.61 22.95 -3.69
N ILE A 38 -9.46 22.19 -4.37
CA ILE A 38 -10.08 20.97 -3.82
C ILE A 38 -9.11 19.78 -3.92
N ASN A 39 -8.44 19.60 -5.05
CA ASN A 39 -7.57 18.45 -5.27
C ASN A 39 -6.28 18.51 -4.44
N ARG A 40 -5.62 19.68 -4.33
CA ARG A 40 -4.34 19.84 -3.62
C ARG A 40 -4.29 19.16 -2.24
N PRO A 41 -5.19 19.47 -1.29
CA PRO A 41 -5.13 18.86 0.03
C PRO A 41 -5.40 17.35 -0.02
N ILE A 42 -6.31 16.89 -0.89
CA ILE A 42 -6.65 15.46 -1.00
C ILE A 42 -5.50 14.67 -1.63
N ILE A 43 -4.84 15.22 -2.66
CA ILE A 43 -3.66 14.64 -3.29
C ILE A 43 -2.54 14.48 -2.27
N ASN A 44 -2.25 15.53 -1.49
CA ASN A 44 -1.22 15.46 -0.46
C ASN A 44 -1.48 14.30 0.53
N GLN A 45 -2.72 14.18 1.02
CA GLN A 45 -3.07 13.11 1.94
C GLN A 45 -3.02 11.71 1.30
N MET A 46 -3.49 11.59 0.05
CA MET A 46 -3.44 10.33 -0.71
C MET A 46 -2.00 9.87 -0.96
N VAL A 47 -1.12 10.79 -1.39
CA VAL A 47 0.28 10.48 -1.67
C VAL A 47 0.98 10.05 -0.38
N ARG A 48 0.85 10.84 0.70
CA ARG A 48 1.46 10.51 2.00
C ARG A 48 1.02 9.14 2.51
N ALA A 49 -0.28 8.87 2.53
CA ALA A 49 -0.78 7.57 3.01
C ALA A 49 -0.35 6.42 2.09
N GLY A 50 -0.47 6.59 0.77
CA GLY A 50 -0.17 5.53 -0.21
C GLY A 50 1.30 5.12 -0.22
N THR A 51 2.23 6.09 -0.20
CA THR A 51 3.67 5.80 -0.19
C THR A 51 4.17 5.31 1.17
N SER A 52 3.50 5.69 2.26
CA SER A 52 3.84 5.25 3.62
C SER A 52 3.68 3.74 3.82
N ILE A 53 2.82 3.08 3.05
CA ILE A 53 2.61 1.62 3.13
C ILE A 53 3.91 0.87 2.83
N GLY A 54 4.58 1.19 1.71
CA GLY A 54 5.83 0.53 1.32
C GLY A 54 6.98 0.87 2.28
N ALA A 55 7.06 2.14 2.72
CA ALA A 55 8.07 2.56 3.69
C ALA A 55 7.95 1.78 5.01
N ASN A 56 6.75 1.66 5.57
CA ASN A 56 6.53 0.89 6.81
C ASN A 56 6.72 -0.61 6.59
N TYR A 57 6.46 -1.13 5.38
CA TYR A 57 6.70 -2.53 5.09
C TYR A 57 8.20 -2.84 5.03
N MET A 58 9.00 -1.96 4.42
CA MET A 58 10.47 -2.05 4.44
C MET A 58 11.02 -2.06 5.87
N GLU A 59 10.48 -1.19 6.74
CA GLU A 59 10.84 -1.24 8.16
C GLU A 59 10.40 -2.54 8.85
N ALA A 60 9.27 -3.12 8.44
CA ALA A 60 8.80 -4.39 8.98
C ALA A 60 9.71 -5.55 8.53
N ASP A 61 10.18 -5.55 7.29
CA ASP A 61 11.12 -6.57 6.79
C ASP A 61 12.44 -6.55 7.57
N ALA A 62 12.88 -5.35 7.98
CA ALA A 62 14.04 -5.13 8.85
C ALA A 62 13.73 -5.21 10.37
N ALA A 63 12.59 -5.75 10.79
CA ALA A 63 12.18 -5.74 12.19
C ALA A 63 13.10 -6.59 13.11
N GLU A 64 13.46 -6.04 14.27
CA GLU A 64 14.36 -6.67 15.23
C GLU A 64 13.65 -7.70 16.14
N SER A 65 12.31 -7.72 16.13
CA SER A 65 11.52 -8.67 16.91
C SER A 65 10.16 -8.96 16.26
N ASN A 66 9.53 -10.07 16.66
CA ASN A 66 8.16 -10.38 16.22
C ASN A 66 7.14 -9.32 16.65
N LYS A 67 7.33 -8.67 17.81
CA LYS A 67 6.43 -7.60 18.28
C LYS A 67 6.58 -6.34 17.42
N ASP A 68 7.82 -5.97 17.10
CA ASP A 68 8.12 -4.85 16.21
C ASP A 68 7.55 -5.09 14.80
N PHE A 69 7.78 -6.29 14.24
CA PHE A 69 7.18 -6.71 12.98
C PHE A 69 5.66 -6.53 12.96
N GLN A 70 4.95 -7.05 13.98
CA GLN A 70 3.49 -6.91 14.07
C GLN A 70 3.04 -5.46 14.18
N HIS A 71 3.77 -4.63 14.94
CA HIS A 71 3.47 -3.22 15.08
C HIS A 71 3.56 -2.51 13.73
N LYS A 72 4.66 -2.69 13.00
CA LYS A 72 4.90 -2.08 11.68
C LYS A 72 3.91 -2.57 10.60
N ILE A 73 3.57 -3.86 10.58
CA ILE A 73 2.48 -4.37 9.73
C ILE A 73 1.12 -3.75 10.12
N GLY A 74 0.91 -3.47 11.41
CA GLY A 74 -0.24 -2.71 11.91
C GLY A 74 -0.31 -1.30 11.32
N ILE A 75 0.83 -0.62 11.22
CA ILE A 75 0.93 0.70 10.56
C ILE A 75 0.66 0.56 9.06
N CYS A 76 1.27 -0.40 8.36
CA CYS A 76 1.00 -0.66 6.93
C CYS A 76 -0.50 -0.80 6.66
N LYS A 77 -1.21 -1.57 7.51
CA LYS A 77 -2.66 -1.74 7.43
C LYS A 77 -3.44 -0.44 7.66
N LYS A 78 -3.00 0.40 8.60
CA LYS A 78 -3.61 1.70 8.88
C LYS A 78 -3.47 2.62 7.67
N GLU A 79 -2.26 2.76 7.13
CA GLU A 79 -1.97 3.59 5.95
C GLU A 79 -2.72 3.11 4.70
N ALA A 80 -2.84 1.79 4.51
CA ALA A 80 -3.65 1.22 3.43
C ALA A 80 -5.15 1.58 3.57
N LYS A 81 -5.70 1.58 4.80
CA LYS A 81 -7.08 2.04 5.04
C LYS A 81 -7.26 3.53 4.81
N GLU A 82 -6.30 4.36 5.21
CA GLU A 82 -6.34 5.80 4.93
C GLU A 82 -6.28 6.06 3.42
N THR A 83 -5.46 5.30 2.70
CA THR A 83 -5.39 5.37 1.23
C THR A 83 -6.73 5.07 0.58
N LEU A 84 -7.48 4.05 1.06
CA LEU A 84 -8.85 3.77 0.57
C LEU A 84 -9.78 4.98 0.71
N HIS A 85 -9.69 5.68 1.85
CA HIS A 85 -10.49 6.87 2.11
C HIS A 85 -10.13 7.99 1.13
N TRP A 86 -8.85 8.29 0.97
CA TRP A 86 -8.40 9.40 0.12
C TRP A 86 -8.64 9.14 -1.36
N VAL A 87 -8.45 7.90 -1.83
CA VAL A 87 -8.80 7.51 -3.21
C VAL A 87 -10.30 7.68 -3.48
N ARG A 88 -11.18 7.39 -2.50
CA ARG A 88 -12.62 7.66 -2.61
C ARG A 88 -12.90 9.16 -2.72
N MET A 89 -12.18 10.00 -1.96
CA MET A 89 -12.34 11.46 -2.03
C MET A 89 -11.88 12.01 -3.39
N ILE A 90 -10.75 11.54 -3.93
CA ILE A 90 -10.30 11.91 -5.28
C ILE A 90 -11.30 11.49 -6.35
N ALA A 91 -11.87 10.29 -6.26
CA ALA A 91 -12.89 9.83 -7.21
C ALA A 91 -14.14 10.72 -7.20
N LYS A 92 -14.52 11.25 -6.03
CA LYS A 92 -15.63 12.20 -5.89
C LYS A 92 -15.30 13.57 -6.50
N ALA A 93 -14.08 14.05 -6.28
CA ALA A 93 -13.60 15.32 -6.84
C ALA A 93 -13.33 15.26 -8.35
N ASN A 94 -13.04 14.06 -8.88
CA ASN A 94 -12.66 13.84 -10.27
C ASN A 94 -13.43 12.64 -10.87
N PRO A 95 -14.73 12.77 -11.18
CA PRO A 95 -15.56 11.65 -11.66
C PRO A 95 -15.02 10.99 -12.94
N ASN A 96 -14.37 11.76 -13.80
CA ASN A 96 -13.71 11.30 -15.03
C ASN A 96 -12.48 10.41 -14.77
N LYS A 97 -11.98 10.33 -13.53
CA LYS A 97 -10.86 9.47 -13.11
C LYS A 97 -11.31 8.24 -12.31
N SER A 98 -12.63 8.04 -12.16
CA SER A 98 -13.23 7.01 -11.29
C SER A 98 -12.77 5.59 -11.58
N GLU A 99 -12.48 5.24 -12.83
CA GLU A 99 -11.97 3.90 -13.19
C GLU A 99 -10.56 3.66 -12.62
N LYS A 100 -9.64 4.62 -12.77
CA LYS A 100 -8.29 4.52 -12.21
C LYS A 100 -8.34 4.55 -10.68
N CYS A 101 -9.19 5.37 -10.07
CA CYS A 101 -9.43 5.32 -8.63
C CYS A 101 -9.91 3.95 -8.16
N ARG A 102 -10.80 3.29 -8.92
CA ARG A 102 -11.30 1.95 -8.58
C ARG A 102 -10.18 0.91 -8.58
N LYS A 103 -9.25 0.99 -9.54
CA LYS A 103 -8.07 0.12 -9.61
C LYS A 103 -7.15 0.31 -8.40
N LEU A 104 -6.81 1.55 -8.07
CA LEU A 104 -5.98 1.88 -6.89
C LEU A 104 -6.65 1.49 -5.58
N TRP A 105 -7.97 1.72 -5.47
CA TRP A 105 -8.75 1.33 -4.30
C TRP A 105 -8.74 -0.18 -4.12
N LYS A 106 -8.90 -0.95 -5.21
CA LYS A 106 -8.86 -2.42 -5.16
C LYS A 106 -7.51 -2.91 -4.64
N GLU A 107 -6.41 -2.37 -5.15
CA GLU A 107 -5.06 -2.74 -4.71
C GLU A 107 -4.84 -2.41 -3.23
N ALA A 108 -5.17 -1.18 -2.79
CA ALA A 108 -5.10 -0.82 -1.38
C ALA A 108 -5.96 -1.74 -0.50
N HIS A 109 -7.11 -2.19 -0.98
CA HIS A 109 -7.99 -3.09 -0.25
C HIS A 109 -7.38 -4.50 -0.14
N GLU A 110 -6.76 -4.99 -1.21
CA GLU A 110 -6.00 -6.24 -1.18
C GLU A 110 -4.85 -6.17 -0.17
N LEU A 111 -4.10 -5.06 -0.12
CA LEU A 111 -3.06 -4.82 0.89
C LEU A 111 -3.63 -4.83 2.32
N VAL A 112 -4.78 -4.19 2.57
CA VAL A 112 -5.47 -4.27 3.88
C VAL A 112 -5.78 -5.71 4.28
N LEU A 113 -6.26 -6.53 3.34
CA LEU A 113 -6.58 -7.94 3.59
C LEU A 113 -5.32 -8.75 3.87
N ILE A 114 -4.26 -8.53 3.11
CA ILE A 114 -2.96 -9.18 3.28
C ILE A 114 -2.39 -8.86 4.67
N PHE A 115 -2.25 -7.59 5.04
CA PHE A 115 -1.74 -7.20 6.36
C PHE A 115 -2.63 -7.71 7.50
N SER A 116 -3.95 -7.73 7.31
CA SER A 116 -4.87 -8.33 8.30
C SER A 116 -4.64 -9.82 8.49
N SER A 117 -4.34 -10.56 7.40
CA SER A 117 -4.05 -11.99 7.46
C SER A 117 -2.71 -12.27 8.16
N ILE A 118 -1.69 -11.43 7.92
CA ILE A 118 -0.37 -11.54 8.56
C ILE A 118 -0.49 -11.35 10.07
N ILE A 119 -1.19 -10.31 10.51
CA ILE A 119 -1.42 -10.04 11.94
C ILE A 119 -2.20 -11.19 12.60
N ARG A 120 -3.22 -11.75 11.92
CA ARG A 120 -4.05 -12.83 12.48
C ARG A 120 -3.29 -14.15 12.62
N LYS A 121 -2.45 -14.52 11.65
CA LYS A 121 -1.69 -15.79 11.68
C LYS A 121 -0.66 -15.86 12.81
N LYS A 122 -0.28 -14.71 13.40
CA LYS A 122 0.73 -14.61 14.46
C LYS A 122 0.11 -14.51 15.88
N LYS A 123 -1.23 -14.52 16.00
CA LYS A 123 -1.94 -14.75 17.26
C LYS A 123 -2.12 -16.25 17.46
#